data_AF-A0A4Q2E6U3-F1
#
_entry.id   AF-A0A4Q2E6U3-F1
#
_cell.length_a   1.000
_cell.length_b   1.000
_cell.length_c   1.000
_cell.angle_alpha   90.00
_cell.angle_beta   90.00
_cell.angle_gamma   90.00
#
_symmetry.space_group_name_H-M   'P 1'
#
loop_
_entity.id
_entity.type
_entity.pdbx_description
1 polymer ?
#
loop_
_entity_poly.entity_id
_entity_poly.type
_entity_poly.pdbx_seq_one_letter_code
_entity_poly.pdbx_strand_id
1 'polypeptide(L)'
;MIDNDVSFYTIDLLNEWKRLSEEDARNAVGKKVLSEQCASDMLAMALNGYPKSYISQTIKNAHNASEKSLEGLDPRFNVTSSFEDGLTKFSIRAKENVSLKVTVKNFKNYKRKYQELLSKGVSFSIDMSDVSTSGSSLIETITKDSNGMLTLSSQDIDVVMRISLTDSISLVSEALVEVHGKLFHGLKAFTFSGECFSNLLNVKAIFPCKGNKTKFNMHVDFEKWSGLNVLNLPFFNKIKSIYDRVCEGWNIEFSLEFNGDEFISGLCNNKVNNEYYKKVATLLSYTDRARTLSHLLNISLEFSPQITFTSDEHRQLRKAISRLREEITLDTTGFNSLPKFTLIACEENVSMFKDKGSEVSHFAMESVESEKISVFSREIELYPVRQEFLNVSYIFNKDINNIKHGDEVEVQLVACENFSYIEKYILPE
;
A
#
# COMPACT_ATOMS: atom_id res chain seq x y z
N MET A 1 34.17 -10.13 -65.60
CA MET A 1 33.56 -10.75 -66.80
C MET A 1 32.77 -9.66 -67.52
N ILE A 2 33.48 -8.78 -68.25
CA ILE A 2 32.91 -7.68 -69.07
C ILE A 2 33.38 -7.83 -70.53
N ASP A 3 34.05 -8.94 -70.87
CA ASP A 3 34.71 -9.06 -72.17
C ASP A 3 33.84 -9.71 -73.28
N ASN A 4 32.59 -10.11 -72.99
CA ASN A 4 31.76 -10.86 -73.97
C ASN A 4 30.39 -10.26 -74.30
N ASP A 5 29.99 -9.11 -73.75
CA ASP A 5 28.64 -8.55 -73.97
C ASP A 5 28.66 -7.07 -74.38
N VAL A 6 29.36 -6.78 -75.48
CA VAL A 6 29.44 -5.43 -76.07
C VAL A 6 28.05 -4.91 -76.50
N SER A 7 27.07 -5.80 -76.72
CA SER A 7 25.70 -5.41 -77.08
C SER A 7 24.83 -4.96 -75.91
N PHE A 8 25.15 -5.35 -74.66
CA PHE A 8 24.36 -4.99 -73.47
C PHE A 8 24.88 -3.75 -72.75
N TYR A 9 26.19 -3.49 -72.84
CA TYR A 9 26.83 -2.34 -72.21
C TYR A 9 27.32 -1.36 -73.28
N THR A 10 26.39 -0.59 -73.83
CA THR A 10 26.72 0.47 -74.79
C THR A 10 27.64 1.50 -74.15
N ILE A 11 28.50 2.12 -74.97
CA ILE A 11 29.41 3.18 -74.53
C ILE A 11 28.64 4.31 -73.83
N ASP A 12 27.45 4.64 -74.33
CA ASP A 12 26.58 5.66 -73.74
C ASP A 12 26.08 5.26 -72.35
N LEU A 13 25.73 3.99 -72.13
CA LEU A 13 25.31 3.48 -70.83
C LEU A 13 26.47 3.53 -69.82
N LEU A 14 27.67 3.14 -70.24
CA LEU A 14 28.86 3.18 -69.38
C LEU A 14 29.27 4.61 -69.02
N ASN A 15 29.15 5.54 -69.97
CA ASN A 15 29.38 6.96 -69.72
C ASN A 15 28.33 7.55 -68.77
N GLU A 16 27.06 7.15 -68.90
CA GLU A 16 26.00 7.60 -67.99
C GLU A 16 26.19 7.03 -66.58
N TRP A 17 26.58 5.77 -66.44
CA TRP A 17 26.90 5.17 -65.14
C TRP A 17 28.10 5.83 -64.48
N LYS A 18 29.12 6.16 -65.26
CA LYS A 18 30.27 6.93 -64.77
C LYS A 18 29.83 8.32 -64.31
N ARG A 19 29.01 9.02 -65.09
CA ARG A 19 28.47 10.34 -64.74
C ARG A 19 27.67 10.29 -63.44
N LEU A 20 26.75 9.34 -63.31
CA LEU A 20 25.94 9.13 -62.11
C LEU A 20 26.81 8.78 -60.89
N SER A 21 27.79 7.89 -61.06
CA SER A 21 28.71 7.50 -59.98
C SER A 21 29.58 8.68 -59.52
N GLU A 22 30.04 9.54 -60.43
CA GLU A 22 30.80 10.75 -60.11
C GLU A 22 29.94 11.86 -59.49
N GLU A 23 28.65 11.91 -59.82
CA GLU A 23 27.66 12.82 -59.22
C GLU A 23 27.31 12.37 -57.79
N ASP A 24 27.06 11.07 -57.60
CA ASP A 24 26.84 10.46 -56.30
C ASP A 24 28.08 10.57 -55.40
N ALA A 25 29.28 10.34 -55.93
CA ALA A 25 30.53 10.52 -55.20
C ALA A 25 30.71 11.97 -54.75
N ARG A 26 30.40 12.96 -55.62
CA ARG A 26 30.42 14.39 -55.26
C ARG A 26 29.39 14.74 -54.19
N ASN A 27 28.20 14.19 -54.27
CA ASN A 27 27.13 14.39 -53.29
C ASN A 27 27.41 13.72 -51.93
N ALA A 28 28.28 12.71 -51.91
CA ALA A 28 28.72 12.01 -50.72
C ALA A 28 29.96 12.66 -50.05
N VAL A 29 30.67 13.58 -50.70
CA VAL A 29 31.81 14.28 -50.08
C VAL A 29 31.33 15.13 -48.91
N GLY A 30 31.78 14.78 -47.71
CA GLY A 30 31.43 15.47 -46.45
C GLY A 30 30.22 14.91 -45.72
N LYS A 31 29.50 13.92 -46.29
CA LYS A 31 28.44 13.18 -45.59
C LYS A 31 28.98 11.80 -45.18
N LYS A 32 28.81 11.44 -43.91
CA LYS A 32 29.20 10.12 -43.41
C LYS A 32 28.33 9.07 -44.11
N VAL A 33 28.92 8.28 -45.01
CA VAL A 33 28.23 7.17 -45.67
C VAL A 33 27.85 6.17 -44.58
N LEU A 34 26.56 6.04 -44.29
CA LEU A 34 26.04 4.91 -43.51
C LEU A 34 26.31 3.67 -44.36
N SER A 35 27.13 2.74 -43.86
CA SER A 35 27.35 1.48 -44.58
C SER A 35 26.00 0.77 -44.78
N GLU A 36 25.80 0.12 -45.92
CA GLU A 36 24.57 -0.65 -46.21
C GLU A 36 24.25 -1.65 -45.10
N GLN A 37 25.29 -2.21 -44.46
CA GLN A 37 25.17 -3.03 -43.26
C GLN A 37 24.51 -2.28 -42.10
N CYS A 38 24.90 -1.04 -41.81
CA CYS A 38 24.34 -0.23 -40.73
C CYS A 38 22.85 0.12 -40.98
N ALA A 39 22.48 0.39 -42.23
CA ALA A 39 21.08 0.62 -42.61
C ALA A 39 20.24 -0.66 -42.48
N SER A 40 20.79 -1.80 -42.93
CA SER A 40 20.14 -3.11 -42.81
C SER A 40 19.99 -3.57 -41.36
N ASP A 41 20.97 -3.27 -40.50
CA ASP A 41 20.94 -3.59 -39.08
C ASP A 41 19.96 -2.69 -38.31
N MET A 42 19.85 -1.40 -38.67
CA MET A 42 18.79 -0.51 -38.15
C MET A 42 17.40 -0.97 -38.56
N LEU A 43 17.22 -1.37 -39.82
CA LEU A 43 15.94 -1.89 -40.31
C LEU A 43 15.58 -3.20 -39.59
N ALA A 44 16.54 -4.11 -39.41
CA ALA A 44 16.35 -5.36 -38.69
C ALA A 44 16.07 -5.14 -37.20
N MET A 45 16.70 -4.16 -36.55
CA MET A 45 16.40 -3.74 -35.17
C MET A 45 14.99 -3.15 -35.06
N ALA A 46 14.60 -2.27 -35.98
CA ALA A 46 13.28 -1.65 -35.99
C ALA A 46 12.14 -2.67 -36.18
N LEU A 47 12.40 -3.72 -36.97
CA LEU A 47 11.40 -4.76 -37.26
C LEU A 47 11.36 -5.89 -36.23
N ASN A 48 12.49 -6.29 -35.66
CA ASN A 48 12.58 -7.48 -34.79
C ASN A 48 12.84 -7.15 -33.31
N GLY A 49 13.12 -5.90 -32.96
CA GLY A 49 13.41 -5.48 -31.58
C GLY A 49 14.77 -5.96 -31.03
N TYR A 50 15.56 -6.72 -31.79
CA TYR A 50 16.86 -7.24 -31.38
C TYR A 50 17.98 -6.82 -32.35
N PRO A 51 19.12 -6.29 -31.86
CA PRO A 51 20.28 -5.99 -32.69
C PRO A 51 21.00 -7.24 -33.19
N LYS A 52 21.48 -7.20 -34.44
CA LYS A 52 22.35 -8.24 -35.03
C LYS A 52 23.84 -8.11 -34.65
N SER A 53 24.29 -6.93 -34.19
CA SER A 53 25.69 -6.65 -33.84
C SER A 53 25.88 -6.39 -32.34
N TYR A 54 27.14 -6.48 -31.87
CA TYR A 54 27.56 -6.43 -30.46
C TYR A 54 26.99 -5.21 -29.70
N ILE A 55 25.87 -5.44 -29.01
CA ILE A 55 25.04 -4.45 -28.31
C ILE A 55 25.83 -3.64 -27.29
N SER A 56 26.75 -4.30 -26.58
CA SER A 56 27.51 -3.69 -25.48
C SER A 56 28.35 -2.50 -25.95
N GLN A 57 28.91 -2.56 -27.16
CA GLN A 57 29.72 -1.46 -27.69
C GLN A 57 28.84 -0.31 -28.19
N THR A 58 27.67 -0.60 -28.75
CA THR A 58 26.71 0.43 -29.20
C THR A 58 26.12 1.20 -28.02
N ILE A 59 25.71 0.51 -26.95
CA ILE A 59 25.24 1.12 -25.71
C ILE A 59 26.33 2.01 -25.11
N LYS A 60 27.55 1.47 -24.96
CA LYS A 60 28.71 2.23 -24.46
C LYS A 60 29.03 3.46 -25.33
N ASN A 61 29.00 3.31 -26.66
CA ASN A 61 29.27 4.41 -27.57
C ASN A 61 28.18 5.49 -27.52
N ALA A 62 26.91 5.11 -27.36
CA ALA A 62 25.79 6.05 -27.21
C ALA A 62 25.87 6.85 -25.91
N HIS A 63 26.15 6.18 -24.78
CA HIS A 63 26.43 6.83 -23.50
C HIS A 63 27.62 7.79 -23.62
N ASN A 64 28.77 7.31 -24.10
CA ASN A 64 29.98 8.13 -24.28
C ASN A 64 29.75 9.34 -25.21
N ALA A 65 29.00 9.18 -26.29
CA ALA A 65 28.70 10.27 -27.22
C ALA A 65 27.80 11.32 -26.56
N SER A 66 26.80 10.90 -25.79
CA SER A 66 25.90 11.79 -25.06
C SER A 66 26.65 12.55 -23.96
N GLU A 67 27.47 11.85 -23.18
CA GLU A 67 28.35 12.43 -22.16
C GLU A 67 29.27 13.48 -22.76
N LYS A 68 30.00 13.16 -23.82
CA LYS A 68 30.89 14.12 -24.50
C LYS A 68 30.15 15.29 -25.12
N SER A 69 28.95 15.08 -25.66
CA SER A 69 28.14 16.16 -26.20
C SER A 69 27.74 17.15 -25.10
N LEU A 70 27.35 16.64 -23.93
CA LEU A 70 26.99 17.47 -22.77
C LEU A 70 28.23 18.15 -22.17
N GLU A 71 29.34 17.44 -21.99
CA GLU A 71 30.62 18.04 -21.56
C GLU A 71 31.10 19.11 -22.54
N GLY A 72 30.84 18.96 -23.84
CA GLY A 72 31.17 19.96 -24.86
C GLY A 72 30.42 21.29 -24.68
N LEU A 73 29.25 21.28 -24.03
CA LEU A 73 28.51 22.50 -23.69
C LEU A 73 29.15 23.27 -22.54
N ASP A 74 29.78 22.57 -21.59
CA ASP A 74 30.52 23.18 -20.48
C ASP A 74 31.62 22.24 -19.97
N PRO A 75 32.88 22.40 -20.44
CA PRO A 75 33.99 21.48 -20.14
C PRO A 75 34.38 21.39 -18.66
N ARG A 76 33.89 22.34 -17.85
CA ARG A 76 34.13 22.40 -16.40
C ARG A 76 33.40 21.30 -15.64
N PHE A 77 32.48 20.60 -16.29
CA PHE A 77 31.77 19.47 -15.73
C PHE A 77 32.28 18.14 -16.29
N ASN A 78 32.19 17.10 -15.46
CA ASN A 78 32.24 15.70 -15.84
C ASN A 78 30.80 15.19 -15.95
N VAL A 79 30.44 14.59 -17.07
CA VAL A 79 29.11 13.99 -17.27
C VAL A 79 29.25 12.49 -17.42
N THR A 80 28.50 11.75 -16.60
CA THR A 80 28.38 10.29 -16.70
C THR A 80 26.91 9.94 -16.88
N SER A 81 26.63 8.83 -17.56
CA SER A 81 25.28 8.41 -17.87
C SER A 81 25.04 6.94 -17.53
N SER A 82 23.85 6.64 -17.02
CA SER A 82 23.39 5.28 -16.73
C SER A 82 21.97 5.09 -17.23
N PHE A 83 21.55 3.83 -17.37
CA PHE A 83 20.19 3.47 -17.74
C PHE A 83 19.63 2.54 -16.66
N GLU A 84 18.65 3.03 -15.92
CA GLU A 84 18.03 2.35 -14.77
C GLU A 84 16.52 2.58 -14.83
N ASP A 85 15.73 1.53 -14.58
CA ASP A 85 14.26 1.57 -14.56
C ASP A 85 13.62 2.14 -15.85
N GLY A 86 14.23 1.86 -16.99
CA GLY A 86 13.74 2.35 -18.29
C GLY A 86 14.06 3.82 -18.57
N LEU A 87 14.84 4.49 -17.71
CA LEU A 87 15.17 5.91 -17.81
C LEU A 87 16.69 6.13 -17.91
N THR A 88 17.08 7.08 -18.75
CA THR A 88 18.47 7.56 -18.81
C THR A 88 18.73 8.57 -17.70
N LYS A 89 19.69 8.29 -16.84
CA LYS A 89 20.14 9.17 -15.76
C LYS A 89 21.47 9.79 -16.13
N PHE A 90 21.61 11.10 -15.99
CA PHE A 90 22.88 11.81 -16.16
C PHE A 90 23.37 12.32 -14.80
N SER A 91 24.59 11.96 -14.42
CA SER A 91 25.27 12.51 -13.25
C SER A 91 26.30 13.54 -13.71
N ILE A 92 26.12 14.78 -13.27
CA ILE A 92 26.95 15.92 -13.62
C ILE A 92 27.75 16.32 -12.39
N ARG A 93 29.08 16.31 -12.48
CA ARG A 93 29.99 16.67 -11.38
C ARG A 93 30.92 17.79 -11.83
N ALA A 94 31.03 18.86 -11.05
CA ALA A 94 31.97 19.93 -11.35
C ALA A 94 33.42 19.45 -11.12
N LYS A 95 34.31 19.73 -12.07
CA LYS A 95 35.77 19.45 -11.97
C LYS A 95 36.50 20.56 -11.21
N GLU A 96 35.86 21.73 -11.10
CA GLU A 96 36.37 22.94 -10.45
C GLU A 96 35.22 23.74 -9.81
N ASN A 97 35.55 24.84 -9.13
CA ASN A 97 34.53 25.71 -8.53
C ASN A 97 33.81 26.51 -9.63
N VAL A 98 32.57 26.11 -9.93
CA VAL A 98 31.70 26.79 -10.92
C VAL A 98 30.62 27.60 -10.21
N SER A 99 30.51 28.89 -10.56
CA SER A 99 29.43 29.74 -10.08
C SER A 99 28.17 29.52 -10.93
N LEU A 100 27.17 28.86 -10.33
CA LEU A 100 25.86 28.65 -10.92
C LEU A 100 24.83 29.54 -10.22
N LYS A 101 24.02 30.29 -10.98
CA LYS A 101 22.91 31.06 -10.43
C LYS A 101 21.60 30.34 -10.70
N VAL A 102 20.89 29.97 -9.63
CA VAL A 102 19.54 29.40 -9.71
C VAL A 102 18.56 30.40 -9.10
N THR A 103 17.60 30.85 -9.89
CA THR A 103 16.57 31.81 -9.48
C THR A 103 15.21 31.12 -9.48
N VAL A 104 14.54 31.15 -8.33
CA VAL A 104 13.23 30.54 -8.12
C VAL A 104 12.17 31.63 -8.04
N LYS A 105 11.25 31.66 -9.01
CA LYS A 105 10.04 32.50 -8.99
C LYS A 105 9.16 32.08 -7.82
N ASN A 106 8.41 33.03 -7.26
CA ASN A 106 7.46 32.76 -6.17
C ASN A 106 8.04 32.00 -4.96
N PHE A 107 9.32 32.22 -4.63
CA PHE A 107 10.03 31.50 -3.55
C PHE A 107 9.31 31.49 -2.20
N LYS A 108 8.40 32.45 -1.95
CA LYS A 108 7.51 32.45 -0.77
C LYS A 108 6.78 31.12 -0.58
N ASN A 109 6.36 30.45 -1.65
CA ASN A 109 5.67 29.16 -1.63
C ASN A 109 6.58 28.02 -1.14
N TYR A 110 7.89 28.14 -1.39
CA TYR A 110 8.90 27.11 -1.08
C TYR A 110 9.71 27.43 0.17
N LYS A 111 9.63 28.66 0.70
CA LYS A 111 10.44 29.15 1.83
C LYS A 111 10.41 28.21 3.04
N ARG A 112 9.23 27.70 3.40
CA ARG A 112 9.09 26.74 4.51
C ARG A 112 9.84 25.44 4.21
N LYS A 113 9.65 24.87 3.01
CA LYS A 113 10.31 23.61 2.61
C LYS A 113 11.84 23.76 2.58
N TYR A 114 12.33 24.89 2.08
CA TYR A 114 13.75 25.21 2.12
C TYR A 114 14.30 25.32 3.55
N GLN A 115 13.57 25.94 4.47
CA GLN A 115 13.94 25.97 5.88
C GLN A 115 13.94 24.56 6.51
N GLU A 116 13.04 23.66 6.09
CA GLU A 116 13.04 22.27 6.55
C GLU A 116 14.23 21.47 6.02
N LEU A 117 14.63 21.68 4.76
CA LEU A 117 15.87 21.13 4.21
C LEU A 117 17.07 21.54 5.06
N LEU A 118 17.26 22.84 5.30
CA LEU A 118 18.40 23.32 6.09
C LEU A 118 18.36 22.85 7.55
N SER A 119 17.19 22.80 8.17
CA SER A 119 17.07 22.47 9.60
C SER A 119 17.08 20.97 9.89
N LYS A 120 16.46 20.16 9.03
CA LYS A 120 16.19 18.72 9.25
C LYS A 120 16.77 17.81 8.17
N GLY A 121 17.28 18.32 7.06
CA GLY A 121 17.75 17.53 5.91
C GLY A 121 16.63 17.01 5.00
N VAL A 122 15.39 17.45 5.18
CA VAL A 122 14.25 16.95 4.40
C VAL A 122 14.28 17.54 2.98
N SER A 123 14.38 16.69 1.98
CA SER A 123 14.37 17.09 0.58
C SER A 123 13.02 17.68 0.15
N PHE A 124 13.06 18.52 -0.87
CA PHE A 124 11.84 19.06 -1.47
C PHE A 124 12.05 19.35 -2.95
N SER A 125 10.93 19.37 -3.68
CA SER A 125 10.93 19.62 -5.12
C SER A 125 10.23 20.94 -5.46
N ILE A 126 10.71 21.56 -6.54
CA ILE A 126 10.24 22.80 -7.14
C ILE A 126 9.90 22.49 -8.60
N ASP A 127 8.77 22.97 -9.08
CA ASP A 127 8.41 22.86 -10.49
C ASP A 127 9.41 23.65 -11.36
N MET A 128 9.92 23.05 -12.43
CA MET A 128 10.90 23.71 -13.30
C MET A 128 10.36 24.98 -13.97
N SER A 129 9.04 25.15 -14.12
CA SER A 129 8.43 26.39 -14.61
C SER A 129 8.72 27.61 -13.71
N ASP A 130 8.94 27.38 -12.42
CA ASP A 130 9.33 28.38 -11.43
C ASP A 130 10.86 28.59 -11.38
N VAL A 131 11.67 27.77 -12.07
CA VAL A 131 13.13 27.80 -11.98
C VAL A 131 13.73 28.45 -13.23
N SER A 132 14.76 29.27 -13.01
CA SER A 132 15.63 29.77 -14.09
C SER A 132 17.08 29.65 -13.66
N THR A 133 17.91 29.09 -14.53
CA THR A 133 19.34 28.87 -14.28
C THR A 133 20.18 29.76 -15.18
N SER A 134 21.33 30.21 -14.69
CA SER A 134 22.36 30.81 -15.53
C SER A 134 23.78 30.52 -15.04
N GLY A 135 24.75 30.68 -15.93
CA GLY A 135 26.18 30.55 -15.64
C GLY A 135 26.82 29.24 -16.15
N SER A 136 26.02 28.38 -16.78
CA SER A 136 26.49 27.17 -17.46
C SER A 136 25.58 26.84 -18.63
N SER A 137 26.13 26.82 -19.85
CA SER A 137 25.37 26.45 -21.05
C SER A 137 24.88 25.00 -21.00
N LEU A 138 25.60 24.10 -20.34
CA LEU A 138 25.15 22.74 -20.06
C LEU A 138 23.85 22.75 -19.24
N ILE A 139 23.87 23.41 -18.07
CA ILE A 139 22.72 23.45 -17.16
C ILE A 139 21.53 24.20 -17.77
N GLU A 140 21.80 25.31 -18.46
CA GLU A 140 20.77 26.05 -19.20
C GLU A 140 20.11 25.16 -20.28
N THR A 141 20.90 24.37 -21.02
CA THR A 141 20.36 23.49 -22.07
C THR A 141 19.47 22.39 -21.49
N ILE A 142 19.88 21.72 -20.40
CA ILE A 142 19.08 20.63 -19.81
C ILE A 142 17.81 21.13 -19.10
N THR A 143 17.73 22.42 -18.77
CA THR A 143 16.60 23.02 -18.03
C THR A 143 15.64 23.83 -18.92
N LYS A 144 16.05 24.21 -20.14
CA LYS A 144 15.37 25.20 -20.98
C LYS A 144 13.92 24.89 -21.31
N ASP A 145 13.61 23.62 -21.58
CA ASP A 145 12.29 23.14 -22.03
C ASP A 145 11.74 22.03 -21.12
N SER A 146 12.19 21.99 -19.85
CA SER A 146 11.81 20.91 -18.94
C SER A 146 10.49 21.20 -18.22
N ASN A 147 9.46 20.38 -18.44
CA ASN A 147 8.29 20.23 -17.54
C ASN A 147 8.64 19.35 -16.32
N GLY A 148 9.89 19.42 -15.87
CA GLY A 148 10.45 18.56 -14.84
C GLY A 148 10.32 19.14 -13.44
N MET A 149 11.02 18.52 -12.50
CA MET A 149 11.07 18.93 -11.10
C MET A 149 12.52 19.09 -10.66
N LEU A 150 12.87 20.26 -10.11
CA LEU A 150 14.13 20.47 -9.40
C LEU A 150 13.98 19.97 -7.97
N THR A 151 14.68 18.89 -7.61
CA THR A 151 14.71 18.38 -6.24
C THR A 151 16.00 18.81 -5.55
N LEU A 152 15.85 19.46 -4.39
CA LEU A 152 16.96 19.83 -3.51
C LEU A 152 16.97 18.88 -2.31
N SER A 153 18.10 18.23 -2.06
CA SER A 153 18.30 17.28 -0.96
C SER A 153 19.61 17.55 -0.23
N SER A 154 19.71 17.12 1.03
CA SER A 154 21.01 17.05 1.71
C SER A 154 21.78 15.83 1.21
N GLN A 155 23.07 15.75 1.56
CA GLN A 155 23.74 14.45 1.48
C GLN A 155 23.07 13.46 2.43
N ASP A 156 23.07 12.21 2.03
CA ASP A 156 22.50 11.09 2.74
C ASP A 156 23.53 9.97 2.91
N ILE A 157 23.31 9.16 3.94
CA ILE A 157 24.06 7.93 4.16
C ILE A 157 23.08 6.77 4.30
N ASP A 158 23.41 5.64 3.69
CA ASP A 158 22.63 4.40 3.84
C ASP A 158 22.89 3.83 5.24
N VAL A 159 21.80 3.57 5.97
CA VAL A 159 21.82 3.08 7.34
C VAL A 159 20.70 2.07 7.55
N VAL A 160 20.85 1.22 8.57
CA VAL A 160 19.80 0.28 8.99
C VAL A 160 19.29 0.74 10.35
N MET A 161 17.98 0.89 10.47
CA MET A 161 17.33 1.09 11.76
C MET A 161 16.75 -0.23 12.25
N ARG A 162 17.19 -0.69 13.41
CA ARG A 162 16.59 -1.82 14.11
C ARG A 162 15.58 -1.29 15.10
N ILE A 163 14.38 -1.87 15.08
CA ILE A 163 13.28 -1.50 15.97
C ILE A 163 12.91 -2.74 16.79
N SER A 164 12.76 -2.57 18.10
CA SER A 164 12.18 -3.55 19.03
C SER A 164 11.03 -2.92 19.80
N LEU A 165 10.05 -3.74 20.19
CA LEU A 165 8.92 -3.33 21.00
C LEU A 165 9.07 -3.95 22.38
N THR A 166 9.08 -3.13 23.43
CA THR A 166 9.29 -3.62 24.81
C THR A 166 8.11 -3.22 25.70
N ASP A 167 7.53 -4.21 26.37
CA ASP A 167 6.52 -3.95 27.39
C ASP A 167 7.17 -3.27 28.61
N SER A 168 6.61 -2.12 28.99
CA SER A 168 7.09 -1.37 30.15
C SER A 168 6.90 -2.08 31.49
N ILE A 169 5.99 -3.07 31.58
CA ILE A 169 5.67 -3.78 32.82
C ILE A 169 6.45 -5.10 32.90
N SER A 170 6.28 -5.99 31.92
CA SER A 170 6.92 -7.31 31.93
C SER A 170 8.38 -7.29 31.46
N LEU A 171 8.84 -6.19 30.85
CA LEU A 171 10.15 -6.06 30.19
C LEU A 171 10.39 -7.10 29.07
N VAL A 172 9.32 -7.77 28.61
CA VAL A 172 9.38 -8.64 27.45
C VAL A 172 9.58 -7.78 26.21
N SER A 173 10.56 -8.15 25.39
CA SER A 173 10.82 -7.51 24.10
C SER A 173 10.35 -8.44 22.97
N GLU A 174 9.58 -7.88 22.04
CA GLU A 174 9.06 -8.54 20.86
C GLU A 174 9.38 -7.74 19.59
N ALA A 175 9.29 -8.42 18.44
CA ALA A 175 9.38 -7.86 17.09
C ALA A 175 10.66 -7.05 16.81
N LEU A 176 11.71 -7.73 16.37
CA LEU A 176 12.83 -7.08 15.70
C LEU A 176 12.48 -6.79 14.24
N VAL A 177 12.45 -5.51 13.86
CA VAL A 177 12.29 -5.08 12.47
C VAL A 177 13.54 -4.34 12.04
N GLU A 178 14.11 -4.78 10.92
CA GLU A 178 15.18 -4.07 10.23
C GLU A 178 14.57 -3.19 9.14
N VAL A 179 14.82 -1.89 9.25
CA VAL A 179 14.35 -0.88 8.31
C VAL A 179 15.55 -0.32 7.59
N HIS A 180 15.67 -0.65 6.32
CA HIS A 180 16.72 -0.10 5.47
C HIS A 180 16.31 1.29 5.02
N GLY A 181 17.22 2.24 5.13
CA GLY A 181 16.88 3.62 4.81
C GLY A 181 18.09 4.53 4.76
N LYS A 182 17.77 5.82 4.74
CA LYS A 182 18.74 6.88 4.58
C LYS A 182 18.65 7.85 5.75
N LEU A 183 19.82 8.27 6.23
CA LEU A 183 19.95 9.34 7.21
C LEU A 183 20.36 10.63 6.51
N PHE A 184 19.54 11.65 6.69
CA PHE A 184 19.74 13.00 6.18
C PHE A 184 20.21 13.92 7.30
N HIS A 185 21.18 14.78 7.01
CA HIS A 185 21.71 15.72 7.98
C HIS A 185 21.09 17.12 7.80
N GLY A 186 20.68 17.72 8.91
CA GLY A 186 20.26 19.13 8.99
C GLY A 186 21.00 19.86 10.11
N LEU A 187 20.93 21.19 10.11
CA LEU A 187 21.62 22.02 11.10
C LEU A 187 21.08 21.84 12.53
N LYS A 188 19.84 21.35 12.68
CA LYS A 188 19.16 21.21 13.97
C LYS A 188 18.76 19.77 14.31
N ALA A 189 18.70 18.89 13.32
CA ALA A 189 18.29 17.51 13.49
C ALA A 189 18.82 16.62 12.36
N PHE A 190 18.93 15.33 12.64
CA PHE A 190 19.02 14.28 11.64
C PHE A 190 17.63 13.75 11.32
N THR A 191 17.37 13.36 10.08
CA THR A 191 16.13 12.70 9.68
C THR A 191 16.47 11.34 9.10
N PHE A 192 15.90 10.27 9.66
CA PHE A 192 15.90 8.97 9.03
C PHE A 192 14.60 8.78 8.24
N SER A 193 14.72 8.19 7.05
CA SER A 193 13.59 7.70 6.25
C SER A 193 13.95 6.34 5.71
N GLY A 194 13.13 5.34 6.01
CA GLY A 194 13.38 3.98 5.57
C GLY A 194 12.10 3.19 5.39
N GLU A 195 12.28 2.02 4.80
CA GLU A 195 11.20 1.13 4.41
C GLU A 195 11.54 -0.32 4.77
N CYS A 196 10.52 -1.10 5.09
CA CYS A 196 10.63 -2.53 5.34
C CYS A 196 9.37 -3.26 4.84
N PHE A 197 9.41 -4.59 4.86
CA PHE A 197 8.31 -5.44 4.40
C PHE A 197 7.91 -5.15 2.93
N SER A 198 8.88 -5.12 2.02
CA SER A 198 8.65 -4.79 0.59
C SER A 198 7.98 -3.41 0.41
N ASN A 199 8.47 -2.46 1.20
CA ASN A 199 8.07 -1.06 1.29
C ASN A 199 6.61 -0.87 1.68
N LEU A 200 6.06 -1.82 2.41
CA LEU A 200 4.70 -1.75 2.97
C LEU A 200 4.67 -0.93 4.26
N LEU A 201 5.74 -0.96 5.04
CA LEU A 201 5.89 -0.16 6.26
C LEU A 201 7.01 0.85 6.07
N ASN A 202 6.63 2.12 6.13
CA ASN A 202 7.52 3.28 6.05
C ASN A 202 7.78 3.81 7.45
N VAL A 203 9.05 4.03 7.78
CA VAL A 203 9.45 4.60 9.07
C VAL A 203 10.18 5.91 8.85
N LYS A 204 9.76 6.92 9.58
CA LYS A 204 10.40 8.24 9.60
C LYS A 204 10.70 8.66 11.02
N ALA A 205 11.96 8.96 11.30
CA ALA A 205 12.40 9.44 12.59
C ALA A 205 13.16 10.76 12.45
N ILE A 206 12.94 11.69 13.37
CA ILE A 206 13.66 12.97 13.44
C ILE A 206 14.36 13.04 14.79
N PHE A 207 15.69 13.17 14.76
CA PHE A 207 16.60 13.20 15.91
C PHE A 207 17.15 14.61 16.11
N PRO A 208 16.58 15.41 17.02
CA PRO A 208 17.06 16.77 17.27
C PRO A 208 18.44 16.76 17.91
N CYS A 209 19.34 17.65 17.49
CA CYS A 209 20.68 17.75 18.06
C CYS A 209 20.70 18.30 19.50
N LYS A 210 19.63 18.97 19.96
CA LYS A 210 19.52 19.54 21.31
C LYS A 210 18.10 19.41 21.87
N GLY A 211 18.00 18.91 23.11
CA GLY A 211 16.92 19.12 24.09
C GLY A 211 15.50 18.65 23.74
N ASN A 212 15.24 18.26 22.50
CA ASN A 212 13.91 17.84 22.04
C ASN A 212 13.83 16.31 21.92
N LYS A 213 12.66 15.76 22.22
CA LYS A 213 12.38 14.33 22.03
C LYS A 213 12.40 13.96 20.55
N THR A 214 12.92 12.77 20.25
CA THR A 214 12.83 12.14 18.94
C THR A 214 11.37 12.06 18.50
N LYS A 215 11.09 12.43 17.25
CA LYS A 215 9.77 12.20 16.63
C LYS A 215 9.86 10.95 15.79
N PHE A 216 9.02 9.97 16.07
CA PHE A 216 9.01 8.69 15.39
C PHE A 216 7.63 8.42 14.81
N ASN A 217 7.56 8.12 13.52
CA ASN A 217 6.33 7.86 12.80
C ASN A 217 6.47 6.61 11.94
N MET A 218 5.45 5.75 12.01
CA MET A 218 5.28 4.60 11.12
C MET A 218 4.03 4.77 10.27
N HIS A 219 4.14 4.45 8.98
CA HIS A 219 3.06 4.54 8.02
C HIS A 219 2.96 3.24 7.20
N VAL A 220 1.75 2.70 7.07
CA VAL A 220 1.48 1.51 6.26
C VAL A 220 0.89 1.95 4.94
N ASP A 221 1.47 1.49 3.85
CA ASP A 221 0.98 1.73 2.49
C ASP A 221 -0.06 0.67 2.10
N PHE A 222 -1.31 0.87 2.53
CA PHE A 222 -2.39 -0.08 2.29
C PHE A 222 -2.78 -0.23 0.81
N GLU A 223 -2.38 0.68 -0.07
CA GLU A 223 -2.64 0.56 -1.52
C GLU A 223 -1.94 -0.68 -2.10
N LYS A 224 -0.83 -1.11 -1.50
CA LYS A 224 -0.14 -2.36 -1.88
C LYS A 224 -0.91 -3.64 -1.59
N TRP A 225 -1.93 -3.55 -0.75
CA TRP A 225 -2.85 -4.66 -0.48
C TRP A 225 -4.14 -4.57 -1.30
N SER A 226 -4.36 -3.46 -2.03
CA SER A 226 -5.58 -3.25 -2.79
C SER A 226 -5.81 -4.38 -3.80
N GLY A 227 -6.99 -5.00 -3.76
CA GLY A 227 -7.37 -6.11 -4.64
C GLY A 227 -6.74 -7.46 -4.30
N LEU A 228 -5.85 -7.54 -3.29
CA LEU A 228 -5.31 -8.83 -2.86
C LEU A 228 -6.31 -9.58 -2.01
N ASN A 229 -6.33 -10.92 -2.14
CA ASN A 229 -7.14 -11.76 -1.26
C ASN A 229 -6.71 -11.56 0.21
N VAL A 230 -7.69 -11.28 1.09
CA VAL A 230 -7.46 -10.97 2.51
C VAL A 230 -6.68 -12.05 3.24
N LEU A 231 -6.79 -13.33 2.85
CA LEU A 231 -6.07 -14.46 3.45
C LEU A 231 -4.57 -14.42 3.13
N ASN A 232 -4.19 -13.83 1.99
CA ASN A 232 -2.85 -13.86 1.42
C ASN A 232 -2.14 -12.49 1.45
N LEU A 233 -2.52 -11.63 2.39
CA LEU A 233 -1.88 -10.32 2.57
C LEU A 233 -0.43 -10.47 3.07
N PRO A 234 0.58 -9.99 2.32
CA PRO A 234 1.98 -10.12 2.70
C PRO A 234 2.28 -9.34 3.99
N PHE A 235 3.03 -9.96 4.91
CA PHE A 235 3.45 -9.39 6.19
C PHE A 235 2.32 -8.95 7.15
N PHE A 236 1.06 -9.32 6.89
CA PHE A 236 -0.11 -8.91 7.67
C PHE A 236 0.06 -9.13 9.17
N ASN A 237 0.40 -10.36 9.58
CA ASN A 237 0.56 -10.70 11.01
C ASN A 237 1.64 -9.86 11.71
N LYS A 238 2.76 -9.58 11.01
CA LYS A 238 3.84 -8.76 11.58
C LYS A 238 3.40 -7.32 11.79
N ILE A 239 2.74 -6.73 10.79
CA ILE A 239 2.24 -5.34 10.88
C ILE A 239 1.14 -5.22 11.93
N LYS A 240 0.19 -6.15 11.95
CA LYS A 240 -0.86 -6.20 12.98
C LYS A 240 -0.25 -6.28 14.38
N SER A 241 0.69 -7.18 14.62
CA SER A 241 1.38 -7.30 15.90
C SER A 241 2.05 -5.98 16.33
N ILE A 242 2.79 -5.32 15.43
CA ILE A 242 3.44 -4.03 15.73
C ILE A 242 2.42 -2.98 16.18
N TYR A 243 1.33 -2.81 15.43
CA TYR A 243 0.32 -1.80 15.75
C TYR A 243 -0.48 -2.15 17.01
N ASP A 244 -0.79 -3.42 17.24
CA ASP A 244 -1.46 -3.88 18.47
C ASP A 244 -0.61 -3.57 19.70
N ARG A 245 0.68 -3.95 19.70
CA ARG A 245 1.61 -3.66 20.81
C ARG A 245 1.79 -2.17 21.08
N VAL A 246 1.91 -1.37 20.02
CA VAL A 246 2.00 0.09 20.14
C VAL A 246 0.71 0.69 20.73
N CYS A 247 -0.46 0.14 20.39
CA CYS A 247 -1.73 0.56 20.97
C CYS A 247 -1.93 0.07 22.42
N GLU A 248 -1.34 -1.06 22.80
CA GLU A 248 -1.26 -1.56 24.18
C GLU A 248 -0.33 -0.72 25.08
N GLY A 249 0.46 0.18 24.49
CA GLY A 249 1.35 1.09 25.21
C GLY A 249 2.79 0.58 25.35
N TRP A 250 3.19 -0.41 24.56
CA TRP A 250 4.58 -0.87 24.49
C TRP A 250 5.48 0.25 23.97
N ASN A 251 6.71 0.29 24.48
CA ASN A 251 7.69 1.27 24.04
C ASN A 251 8.36 0.83 22.75
N ILE A 252 8.70 1.80 21.90
CA ILE A 252 9.47 1.57 20.68
C ILE A 252 10.94 1.86 21.01
N GLU A 253 11.75 0.83 21.06
CA GLU A 253 13.20 0.92 21.13
C GLU A 253 13.77 0.89 19.72
N PHE A 254 14.79 1.70 19.47
CA PHE A 254 15.46 1.69 18.17
C PHE A 254 16.96 1.87 18.32
N SER A 255 17.70 1.30 17.37
CA SER A 255 19.10 1.60 17.11
C SER A 255 19.32 1.88 15.62
N LEU A 256 20.25 2.77 15.32
CA LEU A 256 20.71 3.11 13.97
C LEU A 256 22.13 2.59 13.81
N GLU A 257 22.30 1.77 12.78
CA GLU A 257 23.54 1.10 12.44
C GLU A 257 24.07 1.61 11.10
N PHE A 258 25.37 1.91 11.06
CA PHE A 258 26.11 2.26 9.84
C PHE A 258 27.26 1.26 9.70
N ASN A 259 27.29 0.50 8.60
CA ASN A 259 28.25 -0.58 8.37
C ASN A 259 28.30 -1.63 9.51
N GLY A 260 27.19 -1.84 10.22
CA GLY A 260 27.08 -2.79 11.33
C GLY A 260 27.42 -2.21 12.71
N ASP A 261 27.91 -0.97 12.77
CA ASP A 261 28.19 -0.30 14.04
C ASP A 261 27.01 0.59 14.46
N GLU A 262 26.52 0.40 15.70
CA GLU A 262 25.51 1.26 16.29
C GLU A 262 26.11 2.63 16.64
N PHE A 263 25.46 3.72 16.22
CA PHE A 263 25.90 5.08 16.54
C PHE A 263 24.80 5.97 17.15
N ILE A 264 23.52 5.59 17.04
CA ILE A 264 22.41 6.24 17.74
C ILE A 264 21.46 5.15 18.23
N SER A 265 21.08 5.19 19.50
CA SER A 265 19.97 4.40 20.03
C SER A 265 19.06 5.25 20.91
N GLY A 266 17.83 4.79 21.11
CA GLY A 266 16.90 5.50 21.94
C GLY A 266 15.59 4.76 22.18
N LEU A 267 14.84 5.33 23.12
CA LEU A 267 13.52 4.88 23.51
C LEU A 267 12.48 5.93 23.12
N CYS A 268 11.47 5.51 22.39
CA CYS A 268 10.29 6.30 22.08
C CYS A 268 9.13 5.78 22.93
N ASN A 269 8.86 6.48 24.03
CA ASN A 269 7.65 6.26 24.83
C ASN A 269 6.45 6.76 24.03
N ASN A 270 5.89 5.85 23.25
CA ASN A 270 4.69 6.12 22.49
C ASN A 270 3.51 5.96 23.46
N LYS A 271 3.29 6.97 24.32
CA LYS A 271 1.98 7.12 24.98
C LYS A 271 0.98 7.48 23.88
N VAL A 272 0.55 6.49 23.12
CA VAL A 272 -0.16 6.64 21.86
C VAL A 272 -1.59 7.08 22.14
N ASN A 273 -1.75 8.38 22.37
CA ASN A 273 -3.00 9.06 22.08
C ASN A 273 -3.02 9.60 20.65
N ASN A 274 -2.32 8.93 19.73
CA ASN A 274 -2.30 9.30 18.33
C ASN A 274 -3.42 8.55 17.60
N GLU A 275 -4.42 9.32 17.16
CA GLU A 275 -5.61 8.85 16.45
C GLU A 275 -5.27 8.03 15.20
N TYR A 276 -4.16 8.34 14.53
CA TYR A 276 -3.71 7.60 13.35
C TYR A 276 -3.41 6.13 13.66
N TYR A 277 -2.63 5.84 14.71
CA TYR A 277 -2.28 4.47 15.08
C TYR A 277 -3.52 3.66 15.47
N LYS A 278 -4.46 4.28 16.19
CA LYS A 278 -5.74 3.66 16.54
C LYS A 278 -6.57 3.32 15.29
N LYS A 279 -6.62 4.22 14.30
CA LYS A 279 -7.29 3.96 13.01
C LYS A 279 -6.66 2.78 12.26
N VAL A 280 -5.34 2.76 12.17
CA VAL A 280 -4.59 1.66 11.54
C VAL A 280 -4.84 0.33 12.25
N ALA A 281 -4.72 0.29 13.58
CA ALA A 281 -4.99 -0.92 14.37
C ALA A 281 -6.45 -1.39 14.21
N THR A 282 -7.41 -0.45 14.14
CA THR A 282 -8.83 -0.78 13.92
C THR A 282 -9.06 -1.40 12.54
N LEU A 283 -8.45 -0.85 11.49
CA LEU A 283 -8.50 -1.43 10.14
C LEU A 283 -7.85 -2.82 10.08
N LEU A 284 -6.71 -3.01 10.75
CA LEU A 284 -6.02 -4.31 10.82
C LEU A 284 -6.86 -5.33 11.59
N SER A 285 -7.51 -4.94 12.69
CA SER A 285 -8.43 -5.81 13.45
C SER A 285 -9.67 -6.18 12.62
N TYR A 286 -10.24 -5.23 11.90
CA TYR A 286 -11.34 -5.49 10.96
C TYR A 286 -10.92 -6.48 9.88
N THR A 287 -9.73 -6.29 9.29
CA THR A 287 -9.18 -7.17 8.26
C THR A 287 -8.93 -8.58 8.80
N ASP A 288 -8.44 -8.71 10.04
CA ASP A 288 -8.23 -10.02 10.70
C ASP A 288 -9.55 -10.80 10.90
N ARG A 289 -10.62 -10.07 11.22
CA ARG A 289 -11.97 -10.64 11.28
C ARG A 289 -12.46 -11.06 9.90
N ALA A 290 -12.29 -10.22 8.89
CA ALA A 290 -12.65 -10.56 7.51
C ALA A 290 -11.89 -11.79 7.01
N ARG A 291 -10.60 -11.93 7.36
CA ARG A 291 -9.79 -13.14 7.12
C ARG A 291 -10.40 -14.37 7.78
N THR A 292 -10.77 -14.25 9.06
CA THR A 292 -11.42 -15.35 9.79
C THR A 292 -12.73 -15.76 9.12
N LEU A 293 -13.58 -14.80 8.76
CA LEU A 293 -14.85 -15.05 8.08
C LEU A 293 -14.62 -15.73 6.71
N SER A 294 -13.71 -15.17 5.90
CA SER A 294 -13.32 -15.69 4.60
C SER A 294 -12.87 -17.15 4.68
N HIS A 295 -12.09 -17.49 5.72
CA HIS A 295 -11.66 -18.85 5.99
C HIS A 295 -12.82 -19.77 6.40
N LEU A 296 -13.66 -19.35 7.34
CA LEU A 296 -14.78 -20.17 7.86
C LEU A 296 -15.84 -20.46 6.79
N LEU A 297 -16.12 -19.50 5.91
CA LEU A 297 -17.10 -19.65 4.84
C LEU A 297 -16.50 -20.15 3.52
N ASN A 298 -15.17 -20.33 3.45
CA ASN A 298 -14.44 -20.66 2.23
C ASN A 298 -14.75 -19.71 1.05
N ILE A 299 -14.84 -18.41 1.34
CA ILE A 299 -15.10 -17.35 0.33
C ILE A 299 -13.85 -16.52 0.10
N SER A 300 -13.60 -16.11 -1.14
CA SER A 300 -12.52 -15.16 -1.46
C SER A 300 -12.99 -13.73 -1.20
N LEU A 301 -12.36 -13.02 -0.27
CA LEU A 301 -12.56 -11.58 -0.08
C LEU A 301 -11.31 -10.82 -0.49
N GLU A 302 -11.47 -9.68 -1.13
CA GLU A 302 -10.38 -8.79 -1.53
C GLU A 302 -10.26 -7.63 -0.55
N PHE A 303 -9.03 -7.24 -0.24
CA PHE A 303 -8.76 -6.09 0.61
C PHE A 303 -8.99 -4.80 -0.19
N SER A 304 -9.65 -3.83 0.46
CA SER A 304 -9.80 -2.48 -0.07
C SER A 304 -9.29 -1.46 0.96
N PRO A 305 -8.36 -0.56 0.57
CA PRO A 305 -7.82 0.47 1.46
C PRO A 305 -8.81 1.62 1.70
N GLN A 306 -9.72 1.85 0.75
CA GLN A 306 -10.67 2.98 0.77
C GLN A 306 -12.01 2.57 1.40
N ILE A 307 -11.96 1.92 2.56
CA ILE A 307 -13.18 1.55 3.28
C ILE A 307 -13.47 2.50 4.43
N THR A 308 -14.74 2.82 4.56
CA THR A 308 -15.32 3.28 5.81
C THR A 308 -16.20 2.15 6.34
N PHE A 309 -16.06 1.84 7.62
CA PHE A 309 -16.95 0.91 8.29
C PHE A 309 -17.39 1.52 9.62
N THR A 310 -18.63 1.25 9.97
CA THR A 310 -19.26 1.66 11.21
C THR A 310 -18.89 0.71 12.34
N SER A 311 -19.04 1.17 13.58
CA SER A 311 -18.91 0.31 14.76
C SER A 311 -19.90 -0.86 14.74
N ASP A 312 -21.07 -0.67 14.12
CA ASP A 312 -22.10 -1.69 13.98
C ASP A 312 -21.69 -2.78 12.99
N GLU A 313 -21.15 -2.42 11.82
CA GLU A 313 -20.61 -3.41 10.85
C GLU A 313 -19.47 -4.23 11.47
N HIS A 314 -18.57 -3.59 12.20
CA HIS A 314 -17.50 -4.30 12.90
C HIS A 314 -18.03 -5.23 14.02
N ARG A 315 -19.13 -4.85 14.69
CA ARG A 315 -19.81 -5.69 15.69
C ARG A 315 -20.55 -6.86 15.04
N GLN A 316 -21.26 -6.64 13.93
CA GLN A 316 -21.95 -7.68 13.17
C GLN A 316 -20.95 -8.74 12.67
N LEU A 317 -19.82 -8.30 12.12
CA LEU A 317 -18.76 -9.20 11.68
C LEU A 317 -18.22 -10.07 12.83
N ARG A 318 -18.01 -9.48 14.02
CA ARG A 318 -17.64 -10.24 15.22
C ARG A 318 -18.70 -11.28 15.59
N LYS A 319 -19.97 -10.88 15.59
CA LYS A 319 -21.09 -11.76 15.95
C LYS A 319 -21.20 -12.94 14.98
N ALA A 320 -21.08 -12.69 13.67
CA ALA A 320 -21.08 -13.72 12.64
C ALA A 320 -19.95 -14.74 12.86
N ILE A 321 -18.72 -14.27 13.11
CA ILE A 321 -17.58 -15.16 13.38
C ILE A 321 -17.81 -16.01 14.63
N SER A 322 -18.35 -15.43 15.70
CA SER A 322 -18.65 -16.18 16.93
C SER A 322 -19.62 -17.33 16.63
N ARG A 323 -20.75 -17.05 15.98
CA ARG A 323 -21.77 -18.06 15.62
C ARG A 323 -21.26 -19.15 14.65
N LEU A 324 -20.28 -18.84 13.80
CA LEU A 324 -19.68 -19.82 12.88
C LEU A 324 -18.68 -20.75 13.55
N ARG A 325 -18.04 -20.32 14.65
CA ARG A 325 -17.07 -21.13 15.39
C ARG A 325 -17.77 -22.02 16.41
N GLU A 326 -18.63 -21.43 17.22
CA GLU A 326 -19.26 -22.05 18.38
C GLU A 326 -20.67 -21.46 18.58
N GLU A 327 -21.54 -22.20 19.28
CA GLU A 327 -22.84 -21.67 19.68
C GLU A 327 -22.67 -20.59 20.76
N ILE A 328 -23.36 -19.46 20.61
CA ILE A 328 -23.32 -18.39 21.60
C ILE A 328 -24.26 -18.80 22.74
N THR A 329 -23.71 -19.06 23.92
CA THR A 329 -24.49 -19.38 25.12
C THR A 329 -24.51 -18.19 26.09
N LEU A 330 -25.70 -17.77 26.52
CA LEU A 330 -25.90 -16.68 27.48
C LEU A 330 -26.83 -17.13 28.62
N ASP A 331 -26.62 -16.58 29.81
CA ASP A 331 -27.55 -16.70 30.94
C ASP A 331 -28.41 -15.43 31.08
N THR A 332 -29.16 -15.31 32.18
CA THR A 332 -30.04 -14.16 32.43
C THR A 332 -29.31 -12.83 32.53
N THR A 333 -28.00 -12.81 32.80
CA THR A 333 -27.22 -11.57 32.90
C THR A 333 -27.02 -10.88 31.54
N GLY A 334 -27.20 -11.63 30.45
CA GLY A 334 -27.11 -11.12 29.08
C GLY A 334 -28.36 -10.37 28.59
N PHE A 335 -29.44 -10.31 29.38
CA PHE A 335 -30.74 -9.78 28.93
C PHE A 335 -31.28 -8.70 29.88
N ASN A 336 -31.66 -7.55 29.32
CA ASN A 336 -32.47 -6.56 30.04
C ASN A 336 -33.92 -7.04 30.20
N SER A 337 -34.43 -7.79 29.20
CA SER A 337 -35.71 -8.49 29.21
C SER A 337 -35.71 -9.56 28.10
N LEU A 338 -36.34 -10.70 28.35
CA LEU A 338 -36.56 -11.73 27.33
C LEU A 338 -37.55 -11.26 26.24
N PRO A 339 -37.53 -11.87 25.05
CA PRO A 339 -38.36 -11.44 23.93
C PRO A 339 -39.86 -11.53 24.23
N LYS A 340 -40.58 -10.58 23.64
CA LYS A 340 -42.04 -10.57 23.52
C LYS A 340 -42.40 -10.73 22.06
N PHE A 341 -43.35 -11.58 21.76
CA PHE A 341 -43.81 -11.79 20.39
C PHE A 341 -45.32 -11.94 20.35
N THR A 342 -45.90 -11.65 19.19
CA THR A 342 -47.33 -11.81 18.93
C THR A 342 -47.54 -13.07 18.12
N LEU A 343 -48.40 -13.95 18.60
CA LEU A 343 -48.86 -15.12 17.87
C LEU A 343 -50.28 -14.89 17.38
N ILE A 344 -50.58 -15.40 16.19
CA ILE A 344 -51.95 -15.52 15.71
C ILE A 344 -52.45 -16.90 16.15
N ALA A 345 -53.49 -16.92 16.97
CA ALA A 345 -54.04 -18.14 17.52
C ALA A 345 -54.62 -19.04 16.43
N CYS A 346 -54.15 -20.28 16.36
CA CYS A 346 -54.72 -21.36 15.57
C CYS A 346 -55.03 -22.55 16.50
N GLU A 347 -55.77 -23.55 16.02
CA GLU A 347 -56.14 -24.70 16.88
C GLU A 347 -54.92 -25.46 17.41
N GLU A 348 -53.85 -25.55 16.62
CA GLU A 348 -52.61 -26.26 16.94
C GLU A 348 -51.76 -25.55 18.01
N ASN A 349 -51.59 -24.23 17.91
CA ASN A 349 -50.77 -23.51 18.88
C ASN A 349 -51.51 -23.28 20.21
N VAL A 350 -52.83 -23.04 20.19
CA VAL A 350 -53.64 -22.86 21.41
C VAL A 350 -53.69 -24.14 22.23
N SER A 351 -53.83 -25.31 21.59
CA SER A 351 -53.78 -26.60 22.28
C SER A 351 -52.40 -26.84 22.90
N MET A 352 -51.32 -26.61 22.15
CA MET A 352 -49.94 -26.74 22.64
C MET A 352 -49.67 -25.90 23.89
N PHE A 353 -50.18 -24.66 23.95
CA PHE A 353 -49.98 -23.80 25.12
C PHE A 353 -50.89 -24.17 26.30
N LYS A 354 -52.13 -24.61 26.07
CA LYS A 354 -53.05 -25.06 27.13
C LYS A 354 -52.48 -26.26 27.89
N ASP A 355 -51.82 -27.17 27.17
CA ASP A 355 -51.21 -28.36 27.75
C ASP A 355 -49.91 -28.03 28.54
N LYS A 356 -49.25 -26.91 28.24
CA LYS A 356 -47.94 -26.52 28.80
C LYS A 356 -47.95 -25.27 29.68
N GLY A 357 -49.13 -24.74 30.01
CA GLY A 357 -49.38 -23.36 30.45
C GLY A 357 -48.69 -22.89 31.75
N SER A 358 -47.80 -23.67 32.36
CA SER A 358 -46.99 -23.29 33.52
C SER A 358 -45.68 -24.08 33.65
N GLU A 359 -45.37 -24.96 32.70
CA GLU A 359 -44.21 -25.85 32.80
C GLU A 359 -42.96 -25.23 32.17
N VAL A 360 -41.81 -25.54 32.77
CA VAL A 360 -40.50 -25.19 32.24
C VAL A 360 -40.37 -25.78 30.84
N SER A 361 -40.20 -24.91 29.86
CA SER A 361 -40.28 -25.24 28.44
C SER A 361 -39.02 -24.83 27.69
N HIS A 362 -38.87 -25.42 26.51
CA HIS A 362 -37.90 -25.00 25.49
C HIS A 362 -38.65 -24.28 24.38
N PHE A 363 -38.21 -23.06 24.06
CA PHE A 363 -38.69 -22.29 22.92
C PHE A 363 -37.55 -22.11 21.91
N ALA A 364 -37.79 -22.43 20.64
CA ALA A 364 -36.82 -22.25 19.57
C ALA A 364 -37.43 -21.43 18.43
N MET A 365 -36.62 -20.57 17.82
CA MET A 365 -36.98 -19.78 16.65
C MET A 365 -35.87 -19.89 15.61
N GLU A 366 -36.27 -20.04 14.34
CA GLU A 366 -35.36 -20.11 13.20
C GLU A 366 -35.66 -18.95 12.26
N SER A 367 -34.63 -18.27 11.77
CA SER A 367 -34.81 -17.21 10.80
C SER A 367 -35.20 -17.81 9.44
N VAL A 368 -36.20 -17.21 8.81
CA VAL A 368 -36.67 -17.63 7.47
C VAL A 368 -35.67 -17.22 6.39
N GLU A 369 -35.03 -16.07 6.57
CA GLU A 369 -34.05 -15.52 5.63
C GLU A 369 -32.63 -15.59 6.21
N SER A 370 -31.66 -15.70 5.30
CA SER A 370 -30.24 -15.58 5.60
C SER A 370 -29.86 -14.15 5.94
N GLU A 371 -29.07 -13.98 7.00
CA GLU A 371 -28.51 -12.68 7.36
C GLU A 371 -27.47 -12.25 6.32
N LYS A 372 -27.42 -10.95 6.03
CA LYS A 372 -26.43 -10.37 5.11
C LYS A 372 -25.57 -9.38 5.85
N ILE A 373 -24.26 -9.44 5.62
CA ILE A 373 -23.29 -8.48 6.18
C ILE A 373 -22.43 -7.88 5.06
N SER A 374 -22.04 -6.62 5.22
CA SER A 374 -21.12 -5.94 4.30
C SER A 374 -19.69 -6.05 4.80
N VAL A 375 -18.80 -6.60 3.98
CA VAL A 375 -17.36 -6.68 4.27
C VAL A 375 -16.57 -6.21 3.06
N PHE A 376 -15.73 -5.18 3.22
CA PHE A 376 -14.99 -4.54 2.12
C PHE A 376 -15.88 -4.14 0.93
N SER A 377 -17.08 -3.59 1.19
CA SER A 377 -18.10 -3.23 0.18
C SER A 377 -18.68 -4.41 -0.60
N ARG A 378 -18.47 -5.64 -0.13
CA ARG A 378 -19.12 -6.84 -0.66
C ARG A 378 -20.16 -7.35 0.33
N GLU A 379 -21.36 -7.57 -0.17
CA GLU A 379 -22.41 -8.25 0.59
C GLU A 379 -22.10 -9.75 0.66
N ILE A 380 -22.10 -10.28 1.88
CA ILE A 380 -21.89 -11.70 2.18
C ILE A 380 -23.18 -12.22 2.79
N GLU A 381 -23.74 -13.24 2.15
CA GLU A 381 -24.86 -14.00 2.68
C GLU A 381 -24.34 -15.03 3.69
N LEU A 382 -24.92 -15.02 4.88
CA LEU A 382 -24.64 -15.93 5.98
C LEU A 382 -25.71 -17.04 6.02
N TYR A 383 -25.61 -17.93 6.99
CA TYR A 383 -26.62 -18.97 7.19
C TYR A 383 -27.83 -18.44 7.99
N PRO A 384 -28.99 -19.11 7.89
CA PRO A 384 -30.09 -18.90 8.80
C PRO A 384 -29.68 -19.12 10.26
N VAL A 385 -30.26 -18.36 11.18
CA VAL A 385 -29.92 -18.39 12.61
C VAL A 385 -31.02 -19.13 13.36
N ARG A 386 -30.61 -20.04 14.25
CA ARG A 386 -31.47 -20.67 15.24
C ARG A 386 -31.19 -20.08 16.62
N GLN A 387 -32.25 -19.66 17.29
CA GLN A 387 -32.24 -19.12 18.64
C GLN A 387 -33.03 -20.06 19.54
N GLU A 388 -32.42 -20.56 20.60
CA GLU A 388 -33.02 -21.50 21.55
C GLU A 388 -33.03 -20.86 22.94
N PHE A 389 -34.19 -20.87 23.58
CA PHE A 389 -34.41 -20.39 24.94
C PHE A 389 -34.80 -21.60 25.78
N LEU A 390 -33.84 -22.05 26.59
CA LEU A 390 -33.96 -23.20 27.48
C LEU A 390 -34.41 -22.73 28.86
N ASN A 391 -35.25 -23.54 29.50
CA ASN A 391 -35.83 -23.27 30.82
C ASN A 391 -36.57 -21.93 30.88
N VAL A 392 -37.59 -21.79 30.04
CA VAL A 392 -38.49 -20.63 30.02
C VAL A 392 -39.94 -21.02 30.32
N SER A 393 -40.70 -20.09 30.88
CA SER A 393 -42.16 -20.16 30.97
C SER A 393 -42.81 -19.05 30.13
N TYR A 394 -44.09 -19.23 29.83
CA TYR A 394 -44.85 -18.31 28.98
C TYR A 394 -45.83 -17.51 29.83
N ILE A 395 -45.82 -16.18 29.66
CA ILE A 395 -46.87 -15.30 30.17
C ILE A 395 -47.67 -14.77 28.99
N PHE A 396 -48.98 -15.00 29.02
CA PHE A 396 -49.93 -14.55 28.01
C PHE A 396 -50.62 -13.26 28.49
N ASN A 397 -50.85 -12.32 27.57
CA ASN A 397 -51.61 -11.10 27.87
C ASN A 397 -53.13 -11.31 28.02
N LYS A 398 -53.62 -12.51 27.65
CA LYS A 398 -55.02 -12.94 27.72
C LYS A 398 -55.09 -14.28 28.45
N ASP A 399 -56.23 -14.54 29.10
CA ASP A 399 -56.52 -15.86 29.66
C ASP A 399 -56.53 -16.90 28.53
N ILE A 400 -55.64 -17.89 28.64
CA ILE A 400 -55.42 -18.93 27.64
C ILE A 400 -56.68 -19.72 27.32
N ASN A 401 -57.62 -19.82 28.27
CA ASN A 401 -58.88 -20.51 28.10
C ASN A 401 -59.86 -19.77 27.17
N ASN A 402 -59.66 -18.45 27.03
CA ASN A 402 -60.56 -17.56 26.29
C ASN A 402 -60.03 -17.16 24.90
N ILE A 403 -58.85 -17.65 24.50
CA ILE A 403 -58.25 -17.40 23.18
C ILE A 403 -59.02 -18.17 22.10
N LYS A 404 -59.44 -17.48 21.04
CA LYS A 404 -60.15 -18.04 19.88
C LYS A 404 -59.26 -18.02 18.63
N HIS A 405 -59.60 -18.85 17.65
CA HIS A 405 -58.94 -18.88 16.36
C HIS A 405 -58.96 -17.48 15.70
N GLY A 406 -57.79 -17.02 15.25
CA GLY A 406 -57.58 -15.70 14.65
C GLY A 406 -57.27 -14.57 15.64
N ASP A 407 -57.30 -14.83 16.95
CA ASP A 407 -56.90 -13.82 17.94
C ASP A 407 -55.40 -13.56 17.90
N GLU A 408 -55.00 -12.30 17.99
CA GLU A 408 -53.63 -11.92 18.29
C GLU A 408 -53.37 -12.05 19.81
N VAL A 409 -52.32 -12.79 20.16
CA VAL A 409 -51.94 -13.10 21.54
C VAL A 409 -50.50 -12.67 21.75
N GLU A 410 -50.26 -11.77 22.71
CA GLU A 410 -48.89 -11.42 23.10
C GLU A 410 -48.38 -12.46 24.10
N VAL A 411 -47.23 -13.03 23.79
CA VAL A 411 -46.51 -13.99 24.62
C VAL A 411 -45.20 -13.38 25.06
N GLN A 412 -44.96 -13.37 26.37
CA GLN A 412 -43.70 -12.98 26.97
C GLN A 412 -43.00 -14.22 27.54
N LEU A 413 -41.74 -14.42 27.18
CA LEU A 413 -40.90 -15.44 27.83
C LEU A 413 -40.42 -14.94 29.21
N VAL A 414 -40.39 -15.84 30.18
CA VAL A 414 -39.82 -15.60 31.51
C VAL A 414 -38.79 -16.67 31.81
N ALA A 415 -37.61 -16.25 32.26
CA ALA A 415 -36.52 -17.14 32.63
C ALA A 415 -36.90 -17.93 33.90
N CYS A 416 -36.71 -19.25 33.87
CA CYS A 416 -36.78 -20.11 35.03
C CYS A 416 -35.37 -20.38 35.59
N GLU A 417 -35.28 -21.19 36.65
CA GLU A 417 -34.00 -21.66 37.19
C GLU A 417 -33.18 -22.38 36.10
N ASN A 418 -31.87 -22.12 36.04
CA ASN A 418 -30.96 -22.64 35.02
C ASN A 418 -31.29 -22.20 33.57
N PHE A 419 -31.92 -21.03 33.39
CA PHE A 419 -32.12 -20.45 32.06
C PHE A 419 -30.83 -20.39 31.24
N SER A 420 -30.93 -20.78 29.98
CA SER A 420 -29.84 -20.67 29.01
C SER A 420 -30.40 -20.28 27.65
N TYR A 421 -29.73 -19.34 27.00
CA TYR A 421 -29.99 -18.94 25.63
C TYR A 421 -28.86 -19.43 24.74
N ILE A 422 -29.20 -20.06 23.62
CA ILE A 422 -28.26 -20.54 22.63
C ILE A 422 -28.57 -19.90 21.27
N GLU A 423 -27.55 -19.37 20.60
CA GLU A 423 -27.67 -18.85 19.24
C GLU A 423 -26.60 -19.45 18.32
N LYS A 424 -27.04 -20.06 17.21
CA LYS A 424 -26.14 -20.73 16.25
C LYS A 424 -26.62 -20.60 14.81
N TYR A 425 -25.71 -20.80 13.87
CA TYR A 425 -26.07 -20.94 12.46
C TYR A 425 -26.61 -22.34 12.15
N ILE A 426 -27.62 -22.40 11.28
CA ILE A 426 -28.11 -23.63 10.67
C ILE A 426 -27.22 -23.93 9.47
N LEU A 427 -26.20 -24.75 9.68
CA LEU A 427 -25.26 -25.13 8.63
C LEU A 427 -25.89 -26.19 7.69
N PRO A 428 -25.62 -26.14 6.39
CA PRO A 428 -26.04 -27.20 5.46
C PRO A 428 -25.35 -28.53 5.84
N GLU A 429 -26.11 -29.62 5.76
CA GLU A 429 -25.64 -30.99 6.02
C GLU A 429 -24.55 -31.48 5.06
#